data_AF-A0A7X9MQM2-F1
#
_entry.id   AF-A0A7X9MQM2-F1
#
_cell.length_a   1.000
_cell.length_b   1.000
_cell.length_c   1.000
_cell.angle_alpha   90.00
_cell.angle_beta   90.00
_cell.angle_gamma   90.00
#
_symmetry.space_group_name_H-M   'P 1'
#
loop_
_entity.id
_entity.type
_entity.pdbx_description
1 polymer ?
#
loop_
_entity_poly.entity_id
_entity_poly.type
_entity_poly.pdbx_seq_one_letter_code
_entity_poly.pdbx_strand_id
1 'polypeptide(L)'
;MIRMHNLPENIKEALKPFYTKDEKPDVFPAKFSFKGELYYYFTFAPAAEQVILRNDGSAPYFEEIKEEALLANNFNVCIEKFVHIGAGWATANRLGNYKNYKNILTQIERKLGPLPEDVQKAYNVAKHVPDIIIDNQHQIVDAVKKADELWKVASDKELVTDQDEEKMESYLVEMIQAQVRQNDIQMKTDEERRIISEFVSLKKWVNLHAFILSIRLRPFDKYMFSRNHEDADEWAELRDMALYSNRKAEEVKDHHLVFDSLRNPRLKSEGI
;
A
#
# COMPACT_ATOMS: atom_id res chain seq x y z
N MET A 1 16.62 1.86 18.60
CA MET A 1 15.39 1.08 18.37
C MET A 1 15.01 0.29 19.61
N ILE A 2 13.77 0.44 20.07
CA ILE A 2 13.24 -0.27 21.25
C ILE A 2 13.10 -1.76 20.95
N ARG A 3 13.45 -2.61 21.90
CA ARG A 3 13.38 -4.08 21.84
C ARG A 3 13.09 -4.64 23.22
N MET A 4 12.49 -5.83 23.30
CA MET A 4 12.12 -6.45 24.58
C MET A 4 13.26 -6.49 25.63
N HIS A 5 14.51 -6.72 25.22
CA HIS A 5 15.65 -6.80 26.14
C HIS A 5 16.10 -5.45 26.70
N ASN A 6 15.92 -4.35 25.95
CA ASN A 6 16.39 -3.01 26.32
C ASN A 6 15.28 -2.13 26.97
N LEU A 7 14.11 -2.72 27.25
CA LEU A 7 13.03 -2.01 27.94
C LEU A 7 13.43 -1.61 29.38
N PRO A 8 12.96 -0.45 29.86
CA PRO A 8 13.08 -0.08 31.26
C PRO A 8 12.41 -1.09 32.20
N GLU A 9 12.95 -1.25 33.41
CA GLU A 9 12.49 -2.28 34.34
C GLU A 9 11.04 -2.07 34.79
N ASN A 10 10.63 -0.82 35.02
CA ASN A 10 9.23 -0.49 35.36
C ASN A 10 8.25 -0.94 34.28
N ILE A 11 8.62 -0.83 33.00
CA ILE A 11 7.80 -1.28 31.87
C ILE A 11 7.77 -2.82 31.81
N LYS A 12 8.91 -3.48 32.01
CA LYS A 12 8.98 -4.95 32.06
C LYS A 12 8.10 -5.52 33.16
N GLU A 13 8.18 -4.96 34.36
CA GLU A 13 7.35 -5.38 35.51
C GLU A 13 5.86 -5.14 35.24
N ALA A 14 5.51 -3.98 34.67
CA ALA A 14 4.13 -3.66 34.31
C ALA A 14 3.53 -4.57 33.22
N LEU A 15 4.37 -5.15 32.36
CA LEU A 15 3.93 -6.02 31.28
C LEU A 15 3.66 -7.47 31.75
N LYS A 16 4.35 -7.94 32.79
CA LYS A 16 4.24 -9.33 33.30
C LYS A 16 2.82 -9.81 33.58
N PRO A 17 1.90 -9.02 34.17
CA PRO A 17 0.53 -9.46 34.44
C PRO A 17 -0.26 -9.84 33.18
N PHE A 18 0.17 -9.37 32.00
CA PHE A 18 -0.48 -9.65 30.72
C PHE A 18 0.08 -10.89 30.01
N TYR A 19 1.07 -11.58 30.59
CA TYR A 19 1.68 -12.76 29.97
C TYR A 19 0.76 -13.97 30.13
N THR A 20 0.60 -14.72 29.04
CA THR A 20 0.02 -16.07 29.09
C THR A 20 1.07 -17.12 28.69
N LYS A 21 0.84 -18.38 29.07
CA LYS A 21 1.86 -19.45 29.03
C LYS A 21 2.37 -19.75 27.62
N ASP A 22 1.53 -19.56 26.60
CA ASP A 22 1.82 -19.95 25.21
C ASP A 22 2.06 -18.75 24.28
N GLU A 23 2.32 -17.57 24.87
CA GLU A 23 2.50 -16.34 24.13
C GLU A 23 3.87 -15.70 24.32
N LYS A 24 4.28 -14.94 23.30
CA LYS A 24 5.49 -14.12 23.35
C LYS A 24 5.10 -12.66 23.10
N PRO A 25 5.39 -11.76 24.05
CA PRO A 25 5.26 -10.34 23.80
C PRO A 25 6.35 -9.89 22.83
N ASP A 26 5.97 -8.99 21.94
CA ASP A 26 6.88 -8.14 21.19
C ASP A 26 6.51 -6.68 21.44
N VAL A 27 7.49 -5.80 21.26
CA VAL A 27 7.30 -4.36 21.48
C VAL A 27 7.53 -3.63 20.18
N PHE A 28 6.66 -2.66 19.90
CA PHE A 28 6.88 -1.78 18.77
C PHE A 28 8.21 -1.02 18.95
N PRO A 29 9.02 -0.89 17.89
CA PRO A 29 10.38 -0.37 17.99
C PRO A 29 10.50 1.13 18.31
N ALA A 30 9.38 1.80 18.57
CA ALA A 30 9.25 3.21 18.93
C ALA A 30 8.12 3.42 19.95
N LYS A 31 8.18 4.52 20.70
CA LYS A 31 7.06 4.99 21.53
C LYS A 31 6.08 5.80 20.69
N PHE A 32 4.83 5.81 21.09
CA PHE A 32 3.83 6.70 20.51
C PHE A 32 3.62 7.92 21.40
N SER A 33 3.67 9.11 20.82
CA SER A 33 3.37 10.39 21.47
C SER A 33 2.03 10.91 20.99
N PHE A 34 1.01 10.71 21.81
CA PHE A 34 -0.37 11.11 21.50
C PHE A 34 -0.89 12.03 22.60
N LYS A 35 -1.43 13.19 22.19
CA LYS A 35 -1.94 14.24 23.11
C LYS A 35 -0.92 14.65 24.20
N GLY A 36 0.38 14.55 23.91
CA GLY A 36 1.48 14.91 24.82
C GLY A 36 1.92 13.82 25.79
N GLU A 37 1.28 12.65 25.77
CA GLU A 37 1.63 11.49 26.57
C GLU A 37 2.39 10.45 25.75
N LEU A 38 3.32 9.73 26.39
CA LEU A 38 4.14 8.71 25.74
C LEU A 38 3.69 7.31 26.11
N TYR A 39 3.56 6.46 25.09
CA TYR A 39 3.06 5.11 25.23
C TYR A 39 4.02 4.09 24.61
N TYR A 40 4.15 2.94 25.27
CA TYR A 40 4.70 1.72 24.69
C TYR A 40 3.54 0.87 24.15
N TYR A 41 3.73 0.31 22.97
CA TYR A 41 2.77 -0.57 22.32
C TYR A 41 3.36 -1.99 22.21
N PHE A 42 2.61 -2.97 22.68
CA PHE A 42 3.02 -4.37 22.69
C PHE A 42 1.99 -5.25 21.99
N THR A 43 2.48 -6.30 21.34
CA THR A 43 1.65 -7.35 20.72
C THR A 43 2.03 -8.72 21.29
N PHE A 44 1.08 -9.64 21.37
CA PHE A 44 1.31 -11.00 21.87
C PHE A 44 1.08 -12.03 20.77
N ALA A 45 2.14 -12.70 20.32
CA ALA A 45 2.03 -13.79 19.35
C ALA A 45 1.77 -15.13 20.07
N PRO A 46 0.87 -16.01 19.57
CA PRO A 46 0.14 -15.91 18.29
C PRO A 46 -1.24 -15.25 18.38
N ALA A 47 -1.72 -14.86 19.57
CA ALA A 47 -3.09 -14.34 19.74
C ALA A 47 -3.36 -13.01 19.01
N ALA A 48 -2.32 -12.27 18.64
CA ALA A 48 -2.38 -10.94 18.04
C ALA A 48 -3.13 -9.90 18.90
N GLU A 49 -3.25 -10.17 20.20
CA GLU A 49 -3.76 -9.22 21.19
C GLU A 49 -2.69 -8.19 21.55
N GLN A 50 -3.15 -7.03 22.04
CA GLN A 50 -2.34 -5.83 22.19
C GLN A 50 -2.45 -5.30 23.62
N VAL A 51 -1.37 -4.69 24.12
CA VAL A 51 -1.44 -3.88 25.35
C VAL A 51 -0.65 -2.61 25.17
N ILE A 52 -1.21 -1.51 25.67
CA ILE A 52 -0.59 -0.20 25.66
C ILE A 52 -0.27 0.20 27.08
N LEU A 53 0.96 0.62 27.34
CA LEU A 53 1.41 1.10 28.65
C LEU A 53 1.88 2.54 28.53
N ARG A 54 1.57 3.38 29.52
CA ARG A 54 2.17 4.73 29.62
C ARG A 54 3.68 4.61 29.90
N ASN A 55 4.41 5.69 29.65
CA ASN A 55 5.86 5.71 29.84
C ASN A 55 6.31 5.53 31.31
N ASP A 56 5.41 5.74 32.27
CA ASP A 56 5.62 5.44 33.69
C ASP A 56 5.40 3.96 34.06
N GLY A 57 4.86 3.15 33.14
CA GLY A 57 4.51 1.75 33.35
C GLY A 57 3.08 1.53 33.83
N SER A 58 2.26 2.58 33.97
CA SER A 58 0.83 2.39 34.25
C SER A 58 0.10 1.86 33.01
N ALA A 59 -0.81 0.91 33.24
CA ALA A 59 -1.72 0.43 32.21
C ALA A 59 -2.99 1.30 32.21
N PRO A 60 -3.21 2.19 31.21
CA PRO A 60 -4.45 2.96 31.09
C PRO A 60 -5.63 2.03 30.89
N TYR A 61 -6.82 2.50 31.29
CA TYR A 61 -8.06 1.79 31.02
C TYR A 61 -8.39 1.82 29.53
N PHE A 62 -9.14 0.82 29.06
CA PHE A 62 -9.58 0.69 27.67
C PHE A 62 -10.18 1.99 27.12
N GLU A 63 -11.13 2.60 27.84
CA GLU A 63 -11.79 3.83 27.42
C GLU A 63 -10.85 5.04 27.31
N GLU A 64 -9.73 5.03 28.05
CA GLU A 64 -8.73 6.10 28.02
C GLU A 64 -7.76 5.97 26.85
N ILE A 65 -7.66 4.80 26.21
CA ILE A 65 -6.60 4.49 25.25
C ILE A 65 -7.10 3.96 23.90
N LYS A 66 -8.41 3.84 23.72
CA LYS A 66 -9.00 3.27 22.49
C LYS A 66 -8.63 4.07 21.23
N GLU A 67 -8.56 5.40 21.31
CA GLU A 67 -8.18 6.25 20.18
C GLU A 67 -6.70 6.07 19.84
N GLU A 68 -5.84 6.10 20.86
CA GLU A 68 -4.40 5.90 20.74
C GLU A 68 -4.06 4.49 20.20
N ALA A 69 -4.84 3.48 20.58
CA ALA A 69 -4.73 2.13 20.04
C ALA A 69 -5.05 2.07 18.54
N LEU A 70 -6.08 2.79 18.08
CA LEU A 70 -6.40 2.87 16.66
C LEU A 70 -5.27 3.51 15.87
N LEU A 71 -4.70 4.61 16.37
CA LEU A 71 -3.59 5.31 15.71
C LEU A 71 -2.34 4.42 15.64
N ALA A 72 -1.95 3.79 16.76
CA ALA A 72 -0.80 2.89 16.79
C ALA A 72 -0.99 1.69 15.85
N ASN A 73 -2.19 1.10 15.86
CA ASN A 73 -2.52 0.00 14.97
C ASN A 73 -2.53 0.45 13.49
N ASN A 74 -3.11 1.60 13.16
CA ASN A 74 -3.14 2.12 11.78
C ASN A 74 -1.74 2.38 11.26
N PHE A 75 -0.87 2.97 12.07
CA PHE A 75 0.53 3.19 11.71
C PHE A 75 1.25 1.86 11.42
N ASN A 76 1.07 0.85 12.28
CA ASN A 76 1.65 -0.48 12.05
C ASN A 76 1.11 -1.14 10.77
N VAL A 77 -0.20 -1.09 10.54
CA VAL A 77 -0.83 -1.61 9.32
C VAL A 77 -0.29 -0.91 8.08
N CYS A 78 -0.08 0.41 8.13
CA CYS A 78 0.51 1.14 7.01
C CYS A 78 1.93 0.63 6.71
N ILE A 79 2.77 0.45 7.74
CA ILE A 79 4.12 -0.11 7.58
C ILE A 79 4.06 -1.50 6.94
N GLU A 80 3.20 -2.38 7.46
CA GLU A 80 3.04 -3.73 6.92
C GLU A 80 2.61 -3.70 5.44
N LYS A 81 1.67 -2.82 5.07
CA LYS A 81 1.25 -2.66 3.66
C LYS A 81 2.40 -2.15 2.78
N PHE A 82 3.21 -1.22 3.25
CA PHE A 82 4.40 -0.78 2.52
C PHE A 82 5.42 -1.90 2.34
N VAL A 83 5.68 -2.70 3.39
CA VAL A 83 6.64 -3.81 3.34
C VAL A 83 6.15 -4.94 2.43
N HIS A 84 4.90 -5.36 2.57
CA HIS A 84 4.38 -6.54 1.87
C HIS A 84 3.90 -6.25 0.45
N ILE A 85 3.37 -5.06 0.19
CA ILE A 85 2.77 -4.70 -1.11
C ILE A 85 3.56 -3.57 -1.78
N GLY A 86 3.78 -2.47 -1.05
CA GLY A 86 4.39 -1.26 -1.60
C GLY A 86 5.78 -1.49 -2.20
N ALA A 87 6.65 -2.22 -1.49
CA ALA A 87 7.99 -2.57 -1.94
C ALA A 87 7.96 -3.36 -3.26
N GLY A 88 7.02 -4.30 -3.40
CA GLY A 88 6.83 -5.06 -4.64
C GLY A 88 6.39 -4.17 -5.80
N TRP A 89 5.46 -3.24 -5.56
CA TRP A 89 5.00 -2.32 -6.60
C TRP A 89 6.06 -1.30 -7.02
N ALA A 90 6.84 -0.76 -6.09
CA ALA A 90 7.90 0.21 -6.38
C ALA A 90 9.08 -0.41 -7.15
N THR A 91 9.44 -1.66 -6.83
CA THR A 91 10.57 -2.35 -7.47
C THR A 91 10.20 -3.06 -8.78
N ALA A 92 8.91 -3.19 -9.09
CA ALA A 92 8.48 -3.71 -10.38
C ALA A 92 9.08 -2.87 -11.52
N ASN A 93 9.65 -3.53 -12.53
CA ASN A 93 10.26 -2.86 -13.70
C ASN A 93 9.22 -2.23 -14.65
N ARG A 94 8.16 -1.60 -14.11
CA ARG A 94 7.09 -0.95 -14.85
C ARG A 94 7.62 0.23 -15.66
N LEU A 95 8.53 1.04 -15.10
CA LEU A 95 9.12 2.18 -15.83
C LEU A 95 9.81 1.72 -17.13
N GLY A 96 10.67 0.69 -17.06
CA GLY A 96 11.33 0.14 -18.24
C GLY A 96 10.35 -0.48 -19.23
N ASN A 97 9.41 -1.26 -18.72
CA ASN A 97 8.38 -1.93 -19.55
C ASN A 97 7.51 -0.91 -20.30
N TYR A 98 7.02 0.13 -19.63
CA TYR A 98 6.14 1.12 -20.26
C TYR A 98 6.89 2.12 -21.15
N LYS A 99 8.17 2.43 -20.86
CA LYS A 99 9.04 3.13 -21.83
C LYS A 99 9.23 2.31 -23.11
N ASN A 100 9.41 1.00 -22.97
CA ASN A 100 9.48 0.09 -24.12
C ASN A 100 8.14 0.02 -24.86
N TYR A 101 7.01 -0.01 -24.15
CA TYR A 101 5.68 0.00 -24.77
C TYR A 101 5.44 1.26 -25.60
N LYS A 102 5.75 2.44 -25.04
CA LYS A 102 5.72 3.71 -25.76
C LYS A 102 6.52 3.66 -27.06
N ASN A 103 7.76 3.14 -27.00
CA ASN A 103 8.60 2.98 -28.18
C ASN A 103 7.99 2.01 -29.22
N ILE A 104 7.36 0.92 -28.78
CA ILE A 104 6.65 -0.01 -29.68
C ILE A 104 5.51 0.73 -30.41
N LEU A 105 4.68 1.49 -29.69
CA LEU A 105 3.60 2.28 -30.28
C LEU A 105 4.14 3.30 -31.30
N THR A 106 5.18 4.06 -30.97
CA THR A 106 5.82 4.99 -31.92
C THR A 106 6.36 4.27 -33.16
N GLN A 107 6.91 3.06 -33.01
CA GLN A 107 7.38 2.27 -34.15
C GLN A 107 6.25 1.76 -35.03
N ILE A 108 5.08 1.42 -34.47
CA ILE A 108 3.90 1.01 -35.24
C ILE A 108 3.46 2.14 -36.17
N GLU A 109 3.26 3.34 -35.64
CA GLU A 109 2.88 4.52 -36.44
C GLU A 109 3.92 4.81 -37.54
N ARG A 110 5.21 4.81 -37.19
CA ARG A 110 6.29 5.14 -38.13
C ARG A 110 6.56 4.08 -39.19
N LYS A 111 6.44 2.79 -38.87
CA LYS A 111 6.86 1.68 -39.76
C LYS A 111 5.71 0.98 -40.46
N LEU A 112 4.50 1.06 -39.92
CA LEU A 112 3.30 0.42 -40.47
C LEU A 112 2.28 1.45 -40.96
N GLY A 113 2.56 2.75 -40.80
CA GLY A 113 1.75 3.82 -41.36
C GLY A 113 1.78 3.88 -42.90
N PRO A 114 0.78 4.51 -43.54
CA PRO A 114 -0.41 5.12 -42.92
C PRO A 114 -1.35 4.06 -42.31
N LEU A 115 -1.89 4.37 -41.13
CA LEU A 115 -2.80 3.47 -40.41
C LEU A 115 -4.24 3.63 -40.96
N PRO A 116 -5.02 2.53 -41.05
CA PRO A 116 -6.46 2.61 -41.28
C PRO A 116 -7.16 3.50 -40.24
N GLU A 117 -8.30 4.09 -40.59
CA GLU A 117 -8.95 5.12 -39.77
C GLU A 117 -9.30 4.64 -38.35
N ASP A 118 -9.83 3.43 -38.24
CA ASP A 118 -10.14 2.75 -36.98
C ASP A 118 -8.89 2.51 -36.13
N VAL A 119 -7.81 2.04 -36.74
CA VAL A 119 -6.52 1.81 -36.07
C VAL A 119 -5.88 3.13 -35.64
N GLN A 120 -5.99 4.18 -36.45
CA GLN A 120 -5.46 5.51 -36.13
C GLN A 120 -6.19 6.14 -34.94
N LYS A 121 -7.53 5.96 -34.86
CA LYS A 121 -8.33 6.37 -33.70
C LYS A 121 -7.90 5.64 -32.43
N ALA A 122 -7.78 4.32 -32.48
CA ALA A 122 -7.29 3.51 -31.36
C ALA A 122 -5.87 3.91 -30.93
N TYR A 123 -4.97 4.13 -31.90
CA TYR A 123 -3.60 4.59 -31.66
C TYR A 123 -3.55 5.92 -30.90
N ASN A 124 -4.38 6.89 -31.30
CA ASN A 124 -4.41 8.21 -30.69
C ASN A 124 -4.83 8.17 -29.22
N VAL A 125 -5.60 7.17 -28.80
CA VAL A 125 -5.92 6.92 -27.38
C VAL A 125 -4.77 6.18 -26.70
N ALA A 126 -4.33 5.06 -27.27
CA ALA A 126 -3.35 4.18 -26.64
C ALA A 126 -1.97 4.83 -26.46
N LYS A 127 -1.55 5.76 -27.33
CA LYS A 127 -0.22 6.39 -27.28
C LYS A 127 0.07 7.16 -25.99
N HIS A 128 -0.96 7.58 -25.26
CA HIS A 128 -0.84 8.32 -24.00
C HIS A 128 -0.83 7.41 -22.76
N VAL A 129 -1.28 6.16 -22.89
CA VAL A 129 -1.36 5.20 -21.78
C VAL A 129 0.01 4.97 -21.10
N PRO A 130 1.12 4.76 -21.83
CA PRO A 130 2.42 4.56 -21.19
C PRO A 130 2.85 5.72 -20.29
N ASP A 131 2.58 6.97 -20.70
CA ASP A 131 2.99 8.15 -19.94
C ASP A 131 2.21 8.25 -18.63
N ILE A 132 0.90 8.05 -18.68
CA ILE A 132 0.05 8.01 -17.48
C ILE A 132 0.54 6.92 -16.50
N ILE A 133 0.90 5.74 -17.01
CA ILE A 133 1.38 4.66 -16.15
C ILE A 133 2.76 4.98 -15.57
N ILE A 134 3.66 5.56 -16.36
CA ILE A 134 4.99 6.01 -15.91
C ILE A 134 4.86 7.05 -14.80
N ASP A 135 4.00 8.05 -14.96
CA ASP A 135 3.80 9.11 -13.98
C ASP A 135 3.25 8.57 -12.66
N ASN A 136 2.26 7.68 -12.71
CA ASN A 136 1.76 7.02 -11.51
C ASN A 136 2.80 6.07 -10.90
N GLN A 137 3.68 5.47 -11.69
CA GLN A 137 4.75 4.61 -11.15
C GLN A 137 5.77 5.45 -10.38
N HIS A 138 6.08 6.65 -10.84
CA HIS A 138 6.89 7.59 -10.08
C HIS A 138 6.24 7.93 -8.74
N GLN A 139 4.93 8.20 -8.71
CA GLN A 139 4.19 8.46 -7.47
C GLN A 139 4.26 7.28 -6.48
N ILE A 140 4.10 6.04 -6.96
CA ILE A 140 4.25 4.83 -6.13
C ILE A 140 5.66 4.76 -5.51
N VAL A 141 6.70 4.94 -6.33
CA VAL A 141 8.10 4.89 -5.87
C VAL A 141 8.38 5.98 -4.84
N ASP A 142 7.90 7.20 -5.09
CA ASP A 142 8.08 8.33 -4.19
C ASP A 142 7.34 8.13 -2.87
N ALA A 143 6.11 7.62 -2.89
CA ALA A 143 5.34 7.32 -1.68
C ALA A 143 6.03 6.25 -0.82
N VAL A 144 6.49 5.16 -1.41
CA VAL A 144 7.24 4.09 -0.72
C VAL A 144 8.53 4.64 -0.11
N LYS A 145 9.26 5.48 -0.86
CA LYS A 145 10.49 6.11 -0.36
C LYS A 145 10.22 7.04 0.83
N LYS A 146 9.21 7.90 0.75
CA LYS A 146 8.82 8.79 1.85
C LYS A 146 8.41 8.00 3.10
N ALA A 147 7.68 6.89 2.92
CA ALA A 147 7.29 6.01 4.02
C ALA A 147 8.51 5.34 4.69
N ASP A 148 9.46 4.82 3.90
CA ASP A 148 10.71 4.25 4.42
C ASP A 148 11.55 5.29 5.18
N GLU A 149 11.67 6.51 4.64
CA GLU A 149 12.35 7.62 5.30
C GLU A 149 11.68 8.01 6.62
N LEU A 150 10.35 8.11 6.64
CA LEU A 150 9.57 8.41 7.84
C LEU A 150 9.75 7.33 8.89
N TRP A 151 9.66 6.05 8.49
CA TRP A 151 9.87 4.91 9.37
C TRP A 151 11.27 4.90 9.98
N LYS A 152 12.29 5.17 9.17
CA LYS A 152 13.67 5.26 9.64
C LYS A 152 13.84 6.37 10.67
N VAL A 153 13.29 7.56 10.41
CA VAL A 153 13.35 8.68 11.36
C VAL A 153 12.63 8.34 12.66
N ALA A 154 11.44 7.74 12.59
CA ALA A 154 10.69 7.31 13.77
C ALA A 154 11.43 6.25 14.59
N SER A 155 12.05 5.28 13.91
CA SER A 155 12.86 4.22 14.53
C SER A 155 14.15 4.73 15.17
N ASP A 156 14.82 5.70 14.53
CA ASP A 156 16.06 6.31 15.03
C ASP A 156 15.79 7.20 16.26
N LYS A 157 14.65 7.92 16.26
CA LYS A 157 14.19 8.72 17.40
C LYS A 157 13.48 7.90 18.48
N GLU A 158 13.15 6.65 18.18
CA GLU A 158 12.29 5.79 18.99
C GLU A 158 10.94 6.46 19.34
N LEU A 159 10.41 7.25 18.41
CA LEU A 159 9.21 8.08 18.61
C LEU A 159 8.38 8.19 17.33
N VAL A 160 7.09 7.92 17.47
CA VAL A 160 6.03 8.17 16.48
C VAL A 160 5.06 9.19 17.07
N THR A 161 4.68 10.19 16.30
CA THR A 161 3.70 11.22 16.70
C THR A 161 2.41 11.11 15.89
N ASP A 162 1.35 11.80 16.33
CA ASP A 162 0.11 11.98 15.54
C ASP A 162 0.41 12.42 14.09
N GLN A 163 1.36 13.36 13.92
CA GLN A 163 1.73 13.87 12.60
C GLN A 163 2.49 12.86 11.73
N ASP A 164 3.20 11.92 12.35
CA ASP A 164 3.87 10.85 11.61
C ASP A 164 2.84 9.82 11.15
N GLU A 165 1.81 9.58 11.95
CA GLU A 165 0.69 8.72 11.59
C GLU A 165 -0.09 9.26 10.39
N GLU A 166 -0.54 10.52 10.44
CA GLU A 166 -1.25 11.17 9.33
C GLU A 166 -0.42 11.18 8.03
N LYS A 167 0.90 11.38 8.13
CA LYS A 167 1.80 11.34 6.96
C LYS A 167 1.93 9.94 6.39
N MET A 168 2.11 8.94 7.25
CA MET A 168 2.26 7.56 6.82
C MET A 168 1.00 7.08 6.10
N GLU A 169 -0.17 7.40 6.65
CA GLU A 169 -1.46 7.13 6.02
C GLU A 169 -1.55 7.86 4.67
N SER A 170 -1.28 9.16 4.63
CA SER A 170 -1.31 9.95 3.38
C SER A 170 -0.42 9.34 2.28
N TYR A 171 0.78 8.87 2.62
CA TYR A 171 1.64 8.19 1.64
C TYR A 171 1.04 6.87 1.16
N LEU A 172 0.40 6.10 2.05
CA LEU A 172 -0.28 4.86 1.68
C LEU A 172 -1.43 5.16 0.70
N VAL A 173 -2.21 6.21 0.97
CA VAL A 173 -3.28 6.68 0.07
C VAL A 173 -2.73 7.05 -1.29
N GLU A 174 -1.66 7.87 -1.34
CA GLU A 174 -1.00 8.28 -2.59
C GLU A 174 -0.60 7.05 -3.43
N MET A 175 0.02 6.06 -2.78
CA MET A 175 0.46 4.83 -3.42
C MET A 175 -0.71 4.02 -3.98
N ILE A 176 -1.75 3.77 -3.18
CA ILE A 176 -2.92 2.99 -3.58
C ILE A 176 -3.64 3.71 -4.72
N GLN A 177 -3.88 5.01 -4.62
CA GLN A 177 -4.57 5.77 -5.67
C GLN A 177 -3.78 5.78 -6.99
N ALA A 178 -2.45 5.88 -6.93
CA ALA A 178 -1.61 5.80 -8.11
C ALA A 178 -1.71 4.42 -8.78
N GLN A 179 -1.69 3.34 -7.98
CA GLN A 179 -1.92 1.99 -8.47
C GLN A 179 -3.32 1.86 -9.10
N VAL A 180 -4.35 2.41 -8.44
CA VAL A 180 -5.73 2.51 -8.95
C VAL A 180 -5.78 3.14 -10.33
N ARG A 181 -5.19 4.32 -10.49
CA ARG A 181 -5.12 5.02 -11.77
C ARG A 181 -4.40 4.20 -12.85
N GLN A 182 -3.33 3.48 -12.51
CA GLN A 182 -2.60 2.64 -13.47
C GLN A 182 -3.46 1.51 -14.03
N ASN A 183 -4.22 0.78 -13.22
CA ASN A 183 -5.02 -0.31 -13.76
C ASN A 183 -6.31 0.20 -14.39
N ASP A 184 -6.90 1.29 -13.88
CA ASP A 184 -8.07 1.91 -14.50
C ASP A 184 -7.81 2.36 -15.93
N ILE A 185 -6.66 2.98 -16.22
CA ILE A 185 -6.32 3.37 -17.59
C ILE A 185 -6.08 2.15 -18.48
N GLN A 186 -5.55 1.05 -17.93
CA GLN A 186 -5.39 -0.20 -18.66
C GLN A 186 -6.76 -0.80 -19.01
N MET A 187 -7.70 -0.91 -18.07
CA MET A 187 -9.04 -1.44 -18.38
C MET A 187 -9.83 -0.55 -19.33
N LYS A 188 -9.70 0.78 -19.21
CA LYS A 188 -10.40 1.74 -20.09
C LYS A 188 -9.93 1.68 -21.54
N THR A 189 -8.66 1.32 -21.77
CA THR A 189 -8.04 1.32 -23.10
C THR A 189 -7.83 -0.07 -23.69
N ASP A 190 -8.47 -1.09 -23.09
CA ASP A 190 -8.33 -2.49 -23.47
C ASP A 190 -8.70 -2.75 -24.94
N GLU A 191 -9.82 -2.17 -25.38
CA GLU A 191 -10.31 -2.33 -26.74
C GLU A 191 -9.40 -1.66 -27.77
N GLU A 192 -8.91 -0.45 -27.49
CA GLU A 192 -7.99 0.26 -28.37
C GLU A 192 -6.66 -0.49 -28.50
N ARG A 193 -6.15 -1.05 -27.40
CA ARG A 193 -4.96 -1.91 -27.45
C ARG A 193 -5.21 -3.16 -28.29
N ARG A 194 -6.37 -3.81 -28.15
CA ARG A 194 -6.75 -4.98 -28.94
C ARG A 194 -6.75 -4.67 -30.45
N ILE A 195 -7.38 -3.57 -30.86
CA ILE A 195 -7.42 -3.13 -32.26
C ILE A 195 -6.00 -2.97 -32.84
N ILE A 196 -5.09 -2.34 -32.10
CA ILE A 196 -3.69 -2.15 -32.52
C ILE A 196 -2.97 -3.51 -32.65
N SER A 197 -3.10 -4.38 -31.64
CA SER A 197 -2.43 -5.68 -31.64
C SER A 197 -2.95 -6.60 -32.74
N GLU A 198 -4.25 -6.56 -33.06
CA GLU A 198 -4.85 -7.28 -34.19
C GLU A 198 -4.32 -6.76 -35.53
N PHE A 199 -4.28 -5.45 -35.73
CA PHE A 199 -3.72 -4.84 -36.95
C PHE A 199 -2.26 -5.26 -37.19
N VAL A 200 -1.41 -5.20 -36.15
CA VAL A 200 -0.01 -5.61 -36.26
C VAL A 200 0.08 -7.11 -36.54
N SER A 201 -0.74 -7.92 -35.88
CA SER A 201 -0.79 -9.37 -36.07
C SER A 201 -1.20 -9.80 -37.47
N LEU A 202 -2.14 -9.09 -38.09
CA LEU A 202 -2.57 -9.36 -39.48
C LEU A 202 -1.44 -9.11 -40.49
N LYS A 203 -0.58 -8.12 -40.22
CA LYS A 203 0.55 -7.77 -41.10
C LYS A 203 1.81 -8.59 -40.86
N LYS A 204 1.87 -9.40 -39.79
CA LYS A 204 3.12 -10.07 -39.36
C LYS A 204 3.72 -11.04 -40.39
N TRP A 205 2.89 -11.65 -41.25
CA TRP A 205 3.36 -12.60 -42.26
C TRP A 205 3.88 -11.94 -43.53
N VAL A 206 3.55 -10.66 -43.75
CA VAL A 206 3.87 -9.92 -44.98
C VAL A 206 4.85 -8.77 -44.74
N ASN A 207 5.13 -8.42 -43.48
CA ASN A 207 6.01 -7.31 -43.11
C ASN A 207 6.90 -7.71 -41.92
N LEU A 208 8.22 -7.73 -42.13
CA LEU A 208 9.20 -8.09 -41.09
C LEU A 208 9.14 -7.15 -39.86
N HIS A 209 8.89 -5.85 -40.05
CA HIS A 209 8.70 -4.94 -38.93
C HIS A 209 7.44 -5.29 -38.14
N ALA A 210 6.33 -5.63 -38.81
CA ALA A 210 5.11 -6.06 -38.14
C ALA A 210 5.33 -7.38 -37.36
N PHE A 211 6.13 -8.31 -37.91
CA PHE A 211 6.52 -9.52 -37.19
C PHE A 211 7.25 -9.21 -35.88
N ILE A 212 8.30 -8.39 -35.93
CA ILE A 212 9.07 -7.99 -34.75
C ILE A 212 8.19 -7.25 -33.73
N LEU A 213 7.34 -6.32 -34.21
CA LEU A 213 6.44 -5.56 -33.34
C LEU A 213 5.39 -6.47 -32.69
N SER A 214 4.85 -7.47 -33.39
CA SER A 214 3.88 -8.42 -32.83
C SER A 214 4.48 -9.23 -31.67
N ILE A 215 5.74 -9.67 -31.79
CA ILE A 215 6.44 -10.39 -30.73
C ILE A 215 6.63 -9.48 -29.51
N ARG A 216 7.00 -8.21 -29.74
CA ARG A 216 7.23 -7.23 -28.68
C ARG A 216 5.95 -6.75 -27.99
N LEU A 217 4.80 -6.77 -28.68
CA LEU A 217 3.48 -6.43 -28.12
C LEU A 217 2.92 -7.55 -27.23
N ARG A 218 3.20 -8.81 -27.56
CA ARG A 218 2.60 -9.98 -26.90
C ARG A 218 2.64 -9.97 -25.35
N PRO A 219 3.71 -9.53 -24.68
CA PRO A 219 3.70 -9.43 -23.22
C PRO A 219 2.64 -8.43 -22.70
N PHE A 220 2.44 -7.31 -23.40
CA PHE A 220 1.46 -6.30 -23.01
C PHE A 220 0.02 -6.78 -23.22
N ASP A 221 -0.23 -7.54 -24.29
CA ASP A 221 -1.54 -8.16 -24.53
C ASP A 221 -1.90 -9.20 -23.46
N LYS A 222 -0.90 -9.89 -22.89
CA LYS A 222 -1.10 -10.94 -21.90
C LYS A 222 -1.21 -10.41 -20.46
N TYR A 223 -0.42 -9.40 -20.12
CA TYR A 223 -0.19 -9.02 -18.71
C TYR A 223 -0.75 -7.65 -18.34
N MET A 224 -1.31 -6.88 -19.28
CA MET A 224 -2.04 -5.65 -18.92
C MET A 224 -3.45 -5.99 -18.45
N PHE A 225 -3.98 -5.20 -17.52
CA PHE A 225 -5.33 -5.38 -17.01
C PHE A 225 -6.37 -5.22 -18.14
N SER A 226 -7.28 -6.19 -18.20
CA SER A 226 -8.44 -6.22 -19.11
C SER A 226 -9.72 -6.32 -18.30
N ARG A 227 -10.88 -6.17 -18.95
CA ARG A 227 -12.19 -6.25 -18.26
C ARG A 227 -12.52 -7.64 -17.70
N ASN A 228 -11.82 -8.68 -18.14
CA ASN A 228 -12.02 -10.07 -17.74
C ASN A 228 -10.85 -10.60 -16.90
N HIS A 229 -10.08 -9.73 -16.25
CA HIS A 229 -8.95 -10.14 -15.43
C HIS A 229 -9.44 -10.93 -14.21
N GLU A 230 -8.74 -12.02 -13.85
CA GLU A 230 -9.10 -12.90 -12.73
C GLU A 230 -9.15 -12.13 -11.39
N ASP A 231 -8.36 -11.06 -11.27
CA ASP A 231 -8.24 -10.24 -10.05
C ASP A 231 -9.25 -9.07 -9.96
N ALA A 232 -10.38 -9.13 -10.70
CA ALA A 232 -11.37 -8.05 -10.71
C ALA A 232 -12.02 -7.78 -9.33
N ASP A 233 -12.13 -8.80 -8.47
CA ASP A 233 -12.68 -8.68 -7.12
C ASP A 233 -11.66 -8.05 -6.15
N GLU A 234 -10.41 -8.50 -6.16
CA GLU A 234 -9.30 -7.86 -5.41
C GLU A 234 -9.12 -6.39 -5.82
N TRP A 235 -9.43 -6.10 -7.09
CA TRP A 235 -9.42 -4.75 -7.59
C TRP A 235 -10.54 -3.86 -7.04
N ALA A 236 -11.74 -4.41 -6.86
CA ALA A 236 -12.84 -3.69 -6.25
C ALA A 236 -12.50 -3.30 -4.81
N GLU A 237 -11.85 -4.18 -4.05
CA GLU A 237 -11.38 -3.89 -2.69
C GLU A 237 -10.31 -2.80 -2.65
N LEU A 238 -9.31 -2.84 -3.55
CA LEU A 238 -8.30 -1.78 -3.65
C LEU A 238 -8.89 -0.43 -4.05
N ARG A 239 -9.90 -0.45 -4.93
CA ARG A 239 -10.63 0.75 -5.34
C ARG A 239 -11.45 1.32 -4.19
N ASP A 240 -12.11 0.47 -3.42
CA ASP A 240 -12.81 0.85 -2.21
C ASP A 240 -11.83 1.43 -1.18
N MET A 241 -10.67 0.81 -0.96
CA MET A 241 -9.62 1.40 -0.11
C MET A 241 -9.21 2.79 -0.60
N ALA A 242 -9.05 3.00 -1.90
CA ALA A 242 -8.72 4.32 -2.47
C ALA A 242 -9.83 5.38 -2.28
N LEU A 243 -11.09 4.95 -2.18
CA LEU A 243 -12.26 5.82 -1.98
C LEU A 243 -12.53 6.10 -0.50
N TYR A 244 -12.20 5.16 0.39
CA TYR A 244 -12.44 5.25 1.83
C TYR A 244 -11.23 5.70 2.65
N SER A 245 -10.05 5.86 2.05
CA SER A 245 -8.79 6.22 2.71
C SER A 245 -8.67 7.68 3.18
N ASN A 246 -9.75 8.48 3.09
CA ASN A 246 -9.86 9.79 3.74
C ASN A 246 -10.77 9.75 4.99
N ARG A 247 -11.17 8.56 5.44
CA ARG A 247 -12.00 8.37 6.62
C ARG A 247 -11.14 8.28 7.86
N LYS A 248 -11.60 8.83 8.98
CA LYS A 248 -10.91 8.68 10.27
C LYS A 248 -10.76 7.20 10.62
N ALA A 249 -9.74 6.81 11.38
CA ALA A 249 -9.53 5.41 11.80
C ALA A 249 -10.78 4.75 12.44
N GLU A 250 -11.61 5.54 13.12
CA GLU A 250 -12.90 5.14 13.72
C GLU A 250 -14.02 4.82 12.70
N GLU A 251 -13.89 5.34 11.48
CA GLU A 251 -14.86 5.17 10.39
C GLU A 251 -14.51 3.97 9.48
N VAL A 252 -13.39 3.29 9.77
CA VAL A 252 -13.00 2.02 9.13
C VAL A 252 -13.86 0.91 9.72
N LYS A 253 -14.40 0.04 8.85
CA LYS A 253 -15.40 -1.00 9.16
C LYS A 253 -14.97 -1.96 10.30
N ASP A 254 -13.66 -2.06 10.55
CA ASP A 254 -13.04 -3.08 11.39
C ASP A 254 -12.34 -2.52 12.65
N HIS A 255 -12.59 -1.26 13.03
CA HIS A 255 -12.02 -0.67 14.26
C HIS A 255 -12.37 -1.48 15.53
N HIS A 256 -13.53 -2.15 15.54
CA HIS A 256 -13.95 -3.04 16.61
C HIS A 256 -12.98 -4.21 16.84
N LEU A 257 -12.31 -4.71 15.79
CA LEU A 257 -11.31 -5.78 15.92
C LEU A 257 -10.09 -5.31 16.73
N VAL A 258 -9.67 -4.04 16.54
CA VAL A 258 -8.60 -3.45 17.35
C VAL A 258 -9.04 -3.39 18.81
N PHE A 259 -10.27 -2.94 19.06
CA PHE A 259 -10.81 -2.84 20.41
C PHE A 259 -10.94 -4.19 21.11
N ASP A 260 -11.37 -5.23 20.39
CA ASP A 260 -11.48 -6.58 20.93
C ASP A 260 -10.12 -7.21 21.22
N SER A 261 -9.07 -6.78 20.52
CA SER A 261 -7.70 -7.24 20.73
C SER A 261 -6.98 -6.58 21.92
N LEU A 262 -7.52 -5.50 22.50
CA LEU A 262 -6.87 -4.78 23.60
C LEU A 262 -7.05 -5.50 24.95
N ARG A 263 -5.93 -5.83 25.60
CA ARG A 263 -5.85 -6.39 26.95
C ARG A 263 -5.96 -5.33 28.06
N ASN A 264 -5.96 -4.05 27.71
CA ASN A 264 -6.06 -2.96 28.67
C ASN A 264 -7.33 -3.12 29.55
N PRO A 265 -7.24 -2.83 30.87
CA PRO A 265 -8.36 -3.06 31.78
C PRO A 265 -9.64 -2.34 31.35
N ARG A 266 -10.79 -3.04 31.35
CA ARG A 266 -12.07 -2.48 30.90
C ARG A 266 -12.85 -1.70 31.96
N LEU A 267 -12.67 -2.04 33.24
CA LEU A 267 -13.34 -1.38 34.35
C LEU A 267 -12.32 -0.65 35.22
N LYS A 268 -12.56 0.64 35.46
CA LYS A 268 -11.97 1.33 36.60
C LYS A 268 -12.56 0.64 37.83
N SER A 269 -11.74 -0.07 38.61
CA SER A 269 -12.21 -0.53 39.92
C SER A 269 -12.54 0.72 40.70
N GLU A 270 -13.83 1.07 40.77
CA GLU A 270 -14.33 1.96 41.80
C GLU A 270 -13.92 1.30 43.10
N GLY A 271 -12.94 1.92 43.77
CA GLY A 271 -12.44 1.41 45.04
C GLY A 271 -13.62 1.26 46.00
N ILE A 272 -13.88 0.02 46.41
CA ILE A 272 -14.62 -0.31 47.62
C ILE A 272 -13.59 -0.47 48.73
#